data_AF-A0A2D6E4K0-F1
#
_entry.id   AF-A0A2D6E4K0-F1
#
_cell.length_a   1.000
_cell.length_b   1.000
_cell.length_c   1.000
_cell.angle_alpha   90.00
_cell.angle_beta   90.00
_cell.angle_gamma   90.00
#
_symmetry.space_group_name_H-M   'P 1'
#
loop_
_entity.id
_entity.type
_entity.pdbx_description
1 polymer ?
#
loop_
_entity_poly.entity_id
_entity_poly.type
_entity_poly.pdbx_seq_one_letter_code
_entity_poly.pdbx_strand_id
1 'polypeptide(L)' 'MGSKSQRQNQHVKRLESKIRRFKKRGKPTAGLEKELGYMLGEDRPKFKSGRETDPRLKRSYN' A
#
# COMPACT_ATOMS: atom_id res chain seq x y z
N MET A 1 19.48 -6.90 -1.95
CA MET A 1 18.03 -6.63 -1.92
C MET A 1 17.32 -7.64 -2.81
N GLY A 2 16.31 -8.39 -2.31
CA GLY A 2 15.62 -9.42 -3.08
C GLY A 2 14.89 -8.88 -4.32
N SER A 3 14.49 -9.75 -5.25
CA SER A 3 13.82 -9.37 -6.50
C SER A 3 12.53 -8.57 -6.27
N LYS A 4 12.07 -7.85 -7.30
CA LYS A 4 10.82 -7.06 -7.23
C LYS A 4 9.64 -7.90 -6.75
N SER A 5 9.49 -9.11 -7.29
CA SER A 5 8.45 -10.05 -6.90
C SER A 5 8.60 -10.55 -5.46
N GLN A 6 9.85 -10.81 -5.01
CA GLN A 6 10.10 -11.17 -3.61
C GLN A 6 9.68 -10.06 -2.64
N ARG A 7 9.95 -8.79 -2.99
CA ARG A 7 9.54 -7.64 -2.17
C ARG A 7 8.03 -7.45 -2.15
N GLN A 8 7.36 -7.63 -3.29
CA GLN A 8 5.89 -7.57 -3.37
C GLN A 8 5.23 -8.65 -2.51
N ASN A 9 5.70 -9.90 -2.62
CA ASN A 9 5.18 -11.02 -1.84
C ASN A 9 5.38 -10.81 -0.33
N GLN A 10 6.52 -10.22 0.07
CA GLN A 10 6.75 -9.85 1.48
C GLN A 10 5.80 -8.74 1.94
N HIS A 11 5.52 -7.75 1.10
CA HIS A 11 4.60 -6.66 1.43
C HIS A 11 3.16 -7.15 1.60
N VAL A 12 2.68 -8.01 0.69
CA VAL A 12 1.36 -8.67 0.77
C VAL A 12 1.21 -9.41 2.10
N LYS A 13 2.17 -10.29 2.44
CA LYS A 13 2.15 -11.04 3.72
C LYS A 13 2.12 -10.14 4.96
N ARG A 14 2.78 -8.98 4.91
CA ARG A 14 2.78 -8.00 6.00
C ARG A 14 1.41 -7.33 6.14
N LEU A 15 0.78 -6.95 5.04
CA LEU A 15 -0.55 -6.35 5.02
C LEU A 15 -1.60 -7.32 5.58
N GLU A 16 -1.63 -8.56 5.11
CA GLU A 16 -2.53 -9.61 5.62
C GLU A 16 -2.36 -9.80 7.14
N SER A 17 -1.11 -9.93 7.59
CA SER A 17 -0.80 -10.08 9.02
C SER A 17 -1.19 -8.86 9.86
N LYS A 18 -1.13 -7.66 9.28
CA LYS A 18 -1.52 -6.41 9.95
C LYS A 18 -3.04 -6.28 10.02
N ILE A 19 -3.75 -6.59 8.94
CA ILE A 19 -5.22 -6.64 8.88
C ILE A 19 -5.74 -7.61 9.94
N ARG A 20 -5.21 -8.84 9.99
CA ARG A 20 -5.62 -9.85 11.00
C ARG A 20 -5.45 -9.34 12.43
N ARG A 21 -4.32 -8.72 12.74
CA ARG A 21 -4.05 -8.13 14.07
C ARG A 21 -4.97 -6.96 14.38
N PHE A 22 -5.32 -6.15 13.39
CA PHE A 22 -6.18 -4.99 13.56
C PHE A 22 -7.64 -5.39 13.74
N LYS A 23 -8.14 -6.36 12.95
CA LYS A 23 -9.48 -6.97 13.15
C LYS A 23 -9.61 -7.54 14.56
N LYS A 24 -8.62 -8.31 15.03
CA LYS A 24 -8.59 -8.85 16.41
C LYS A 24 -8.62 -7.75 17.48
N ARG A 25 -8.10 -6.55 17.18
CA ARG A 25 -8.04 -5.41 18.11
C ARG A 25 -9.20 -4.41 17.90
N GLY A 26 -10.16 -4.72 17.03
CA GLY A 26 -11.26 -3.79 16.70
C GLY A 26 -10.82 -2.50 16.01
N LYS A 27 -9.64 -2.47 15.39
CA LYS A 27 -9.11 -1.29 14.69
C LYS A 27 -9.61 -1.24 13.24
N PRO A 28 -9.83 -0.05 12.67
CA PRO A 28 -10.26 0.07 11.29
C PRO A 28 -9.21 -0.51 10.32
N THR A 29 -9.65 -1.36 9.40
CA THR A 29 -8.79 -2.02 8.40
C THR A 29 -9.04 -1.60 6.96
N ALA A 30 -10.06 -0.78 6.69
CA ALA A 30 -10.47 -0.41 5.34
C ALA A 30 -9.32 0.11 4.46
N GLY A 31 -8.44 0.95 5.00
CA GLY A 31 -7.27 1.44 4.27
C GLY A 31 -6.25 0.34 3.93
N LEU A 32 -6.05 -0.62 4.83
CA LEU A 32 -5.14 -1.76 4.62
C LEU A 32 -5.71 -2.76 3.63
N GLU A 33 -7.03 -2.99 3.65
CA GLU A 33 -7.73 -3.86 2.70
C GLU A 33 -7.72 -3.26 1.29
N LYS A 34 -7.89 -1.95 1.18
CA LYS A 34 -7.74 -1.22 -0.08
C LYS A 34 -6.31 -1.32 -0.63
N GLU A 35 -5.30 -1.17 0.22
CA GLU A 35 -3.89 -1.34 -0.17
C GLU A 35 -3.58 -2.77 -0.60
N LEU A 36 -4.11 -3.77 0.10
CA LEU A 36 -3.98 -5.18 -0.26
C LEU A 36 -4.62 -5.46 -1.64
N GLY A 37 -5.80 -4.90 -1.91
CA GLY A 37 -6.47 -5.01 -3.21
C GLY A 37 -5.61 -4.51 -4.38
N TYR A 38 -4.96 -3.35 -4.22
CA TYR A 38 -4.03 -2.82 -5.23
C TYR A 38 -2.81 -3.70 -5.48
N MET A 39 -2.39 -4.48 -4.47
CA MET A 39 -1.24 -5.38 -4.59
C MET A 39 -1.62 -6.74 -5.20
N LEU A 40 -2.90 -7.14 -5.09
CA LEU A 40 -3.43 -8.41 -5.58
C LEU A 40 -4.05 -8.32 -7.00
N GLY A 41 -4.30 -7.12 -7.51
CA GLY A 41 -4.54 -6.93 -8.95
C GLY A 41 -5.94 -6.51 -9.37
N GLU A 42 -6.77 -5.93 -8.49
CA GLU A 42 -7.94 -5.19 -8.96
C GLU A 42 -7.57 -3.72 -9.18
N ASP A 43 -7.09 -3.46 -10.40
CA ASP A 43 -6.71 -2.16 -10.98
C ASP A 43 -5.79 -1.25 -10.15
N ARG A 44 -4.76 -0.71 -10.82
CA ARG A 44 -4.03 0.43 -10.26
C ARG A 44 -5.01 1.56 -9.92
N PRO A 45 -4.86 2.25 -8.78
CA PRO A 45 -5.74 3.36 -8.43
C PRO A 45 -5.80 4.35 -9.59
N LYS A 46 -7.01 4.64 -10.09
CA LYS A 46 -7.25 5.61 -11.16
C LYS A 46 -6.87 7.05 -10.75
N PHE A 47 -6.74 7.30 -9.45
CA PHE A 47 -6.21 8.55 -8.91
C PHE A 47 -4.69 8.47 -8.78
N LYS A 48 -4.01 9.58 -9.09
CA LYS A 48 -2.56 9.71 -8.90
C LYS A 48 -2.23 9.38 -7.45
N SER A 49 -1.25 8.52 -7.22
CA SER A 49 -0.86 8.07 -5.88
C SER A 49 0.64 7.80 -5.79
N GLY A 50 1.16 7.73 -4.56
CA GLY A 50 2.58 7.46 -4.32
C GLY A 50 3.47 8.61 -4.80
N ARG A 51 4.45 8.31 -5.66
CA ARG A 51 5.45 9.28 -6.14
C ARG A 51 4.81 10.48 -6.86
N GLU A 52 3.73 10.26 -7.59
CA GLU A 52 3.07 11.31 -8.39
C GLU A 52 2.36 12.38 -7.55
N THR A 53 1.98 12.04 -6.32
CA THR A 53 1.30 12.96 -5.39
C THR A 53 2.18 13.31 -4.19
N ASP A 54 3.46 12.92 -4.20
CA ASP A 54 4.36 13.15 -3.08
C ASP A 54 4.62 14.67 -2.93
N PRO A 55 4.20 15.31 -1.82
CA PRO A 55 4.40 16.74 -1.60
C PRO A 55 5.87 17.15 -1.65
N ARG A 56 6.79 16.22 -1.34
CA ARG A 56 8.24 16.46 -1.35
C ARG A 56 8.84 16.60 -2.75
N LEU A 57 8.12 16.12 -3.77
CA LEU A 57 8.52 16.20 -5.16
C LEU A 57 7.89 17.39 -5.89
N LYS A 58 7.00 18.14 -5.24
CA LYS A 58 6.57 19.46 -5.71
C LYS A 58 7.78 20.40 -5.59
N ARG A 59 8.55 20.48 -6.67
CA ARG A 59 9.66 21.42 -6.81
C ARG A 59 9.06 22.83 -6.66
N SER A 60 9.30 23.48 -5.53
CA SER A 60 9.02 24.90 -5.36
C SER A 60 9.97 25.67 -6.29
N TYR A 61 9.48 26.08 -7.45
CA TYR A 61 10.13 27.14 -8.19
C TYR A 61 9.80 28.44 -7.43
N ASN A 62 10.83 29.03 -6.81
CA ASN A 62 10.82 30.47 -6.52
C ASN A 62 10.98 31.23 -7.84
#